data_AF-A0AAE3JHA7-F1
#
_entry.id   AF-A0AAE3JHA7-F1
#
_cell.length_a   1.000
_cell.length_b   1.000
_cell.length_c   1.000
_cell.angle_alpha   90.00
_cell.angle_beta   90.00
_cell.angle_gamma   90.00
#
_symmetry.space_group_name_H-M   'P 1'
#
loop_
_entity.id
_entity.type
_entity.pdbx_description
1 polymer ?
#
loop_
_entity_poly.entity_id
_entity_poly.type
_entity_poly.pdbx_seq_one_letter_code
_entity_poly.pdbx_strand_id
1 'polypeptide(L)'
;NAEYFTRKAMTVGPNTVKVIERILKSREHEVQTYRLCLGVLNFVKKYSKLALENCCNLALDTNHVTYTFIKNSIAAVADEIGTAGYNTRLNEERNKGGFVMSSHAGDIDRLLSKSSKLAEREVDHE
;
A
#
# COMPACT_ATOMS: atom_id res chain seq x y z
N ASN A 1 16.15 12.32 -18.11
CA ASN A 1 15.29 11.26 -17.52
C ASN A 1 15.49 11.04 -16.02
N ALA A 2 16.72 11.02 -15.49
CA ALA A 2 16.95 10.83 -14.04
C ALA A 2 16.27 11.89 -13.16
N GLU A 3 16.35 13.18 -13.53
CA GLU A 3 15.76 14.28 -12.76
C GLU A 3 14.25 14.18 -12.51
N TYR A 4 13.49 13.61 -13.46
CA TYR A 4 12.05 13.42 -13.29
C TYR A 4 11.76 12.46 -12.14
N PHE A 5 12.53 11.37 -12.04
CA PHE A 5 12.42 10.40 -10.96
C PHE A 5 12.91 10.97 -9.63
N THR A 6 14.01 11.71 -9.65
CA THR A 6 14.55 12.38 -8.47
C THR A 6 13.54 13.36 -7.89
N ARG A 7 12.94 14.23 -8.70
CA ARG A 7 11.88 15.17 -8.24
C ARG A 7 10.68 14.43 -7.65
N LYS A 8 10.27 13.32 -8.27
CA LYS A 8 9.13 12.55 -7.78
C LYS A 8 9.44 11.80 -6.48
N ALA A 9 10.65 11.28 -6.33
CA ALA A 9 11.11 10.69 -5.07
C ALA A 9 11.30 11.73 -3.96
N MET A 10 11.74 12.95 -4.28
CA MET A 10 11.80 14.05 -3.30
C MET A 10 10.44 14.36 -2.70
N THR A 11 9.34 14.14 -3.44
CA THR A 11 7.97 14.32 -2.93
C THR A 11 7.56 13.26 -1.89
N VAL A 12 8.29 12.14 -1.86
CA VAL A 12 8.10 11.03 -0.91
C VAL A 12 9.00 11.20 0.29
N GLY A 13 10.32 11.29 0.07
CA GLY A 13 11.31 11.40 1.13
C GLY A 13 12.77 11.21 0.65
N PRO A 14 13.76 11.58 1.47
CA PRO A 14 15.17 11.57 1.10
C PRO A 14 15.72 10.15 0.89
N ASN A 15 15.23 9.17 1.65
CA ASN A 15 15.68 7.77 1.53
C ASN A 15 15.23 7.15 0.20
N THR A 16 14.04 7.49 -0.27
CA THR A 16 13.53 7.06 -1.58
C THR A 16 14.38 7.64 -2.72
N VAL A 17 14.87 8.88 -2.58
CA VAL A 17 15.78 9.48 -3.57
C VAL A 17 17.07 8.67 -3.69
N LYS A 18 17.70 8.33 -2.56
CA LYS A 18 18.94 7.51 -2.54
C LYS A 18 18.73 6.14 -3.19
N VAL A 19 17.59 5.50 -2.95
CA VAL A 19 17.21 4.23 -3.59
C VAL A 19 17.11 4.39 -5.11
N ILE A 20 16.39 5.41 -5.59
CA ILE A 20 16.27 5.68 -7.02
C ILE A 20 17.62 6.02 -7.65
N GLU A 21 18.45 6.83 -6.99
CA GLU A 21 19.80 7.14 -7.48
C GLU A 21 20.67 5.89 -7.58
N ARG A 22 20.57 4.97 -6.64
CA ARG A 22 21.32 3.70 -6.66
C ARG A 22 20.86 2.80 -7.80
N ILE A 23 19.54 2.68 -8.00
CA ILE A 23 18.93 1.98 -9.13
C ILE A 23 19.37 2.62 -10.46
N LEU A 24 19.40 3.94 -10.54
CA LEU A 24 19.84 4.72 -11.71
C LEU A 24 21.35 4.74 -11.92
N LYS A 25 22.17 4.34 -10.94
CA LYS A 25 23.63 4.17 -11.09
C LYS A 25 23.96 2.77 -11.62
N SER A 26 23.20 1.77 -11.22
CA SER A 26 23.34 0.38 -11.66
C SER A 26 22.79 0.14 -13.08
N ARG A 27 22.96 1.09 -14.02
CA ARG A 27 22.35 1.12 -15.37
C ARG A 27 22.80 -0.03 -16.27
N GLU A 28 22.36 -1.23 -15.95
CA GLU A 28 22.54 -2.41 -16.78
C GLU A 28 21.48 -2.44 -17.89
N HIS A 29 20.24 -2.07 -17.56
CA HIS A 29 19.12 -2.01 -18.53
C HIS A 29 18.15 -0.85 -18.26
N GLU A 30 18.25 0.21 -19.06
CA GLU A 30 17.46 1.44 -18.98
C GLU A 30 15.93 1.23 -18.87
N VAL A 31 15.36 0.33 -19.67
CA VAL A 31 13.92 0.02 -19.65
C VAL A 31 13.51 -0.64 -18.33
N GLN A 32 14.34 -1.53 -17.79
CA GLN A 32 14.06 -2.25 -16.55
C GLN A 32 14.15 -1.30 -15.35
N THR A 33 15.20 -0.48 -15.30
CA THR A 33 15.40 0.57 -14.30
C THR A 33 14.22 1.55 -14.27
N TYR A 34 13.71 1.95 -15.44
CA TYR A 34 12.53 2.81 -15.56
C TYR A 34 11.28 2.16 -14.96
N ARG A 35 10.98 0.92 -15.37
CA ARG A 35 9.82 0.16 -14.88
C ARG A 35 9.88 -0.04 -13.36
N LEU A 36 11.08 -0.27 -12.84
CA LEU A 36 11.35 -0.40 -11.41
C LEU A 36 11.04 0.89 -10.65
N CYS A 37 11.62 2.01 -11.05
CA CYS A 37 11.38 3.31 -10.40
C CYS A 37 9.90 3.68 -10.43
N LEU A 38 9.21 3.42 -11.55
CA LEU A 38 7.78 3.66 -11.68
C LEU A 38 6.94 2.77 -10.76
N GLY A 39 7.31 1.50 -10.63
CA GLY A 39 6.68 0.55 -9.71
C GLY A 39 6.80 0.99 -8.26
N VAL A 40 8.01 1.39 -7.84
CA VAL A 40 8.28 1.88 -6.48
C VAL A 40 7.46 3.15 -6.19
N LEU A 41 7.43 4.11 -7.12
CA LEU A 41 6.65 5.34 -6.97
C LEU A 41 5.12 5.09 -6.94
N ASN A 42 4.63 4.04 -7.60
CA ASN A 42 3.21 3.68 -7.55
C ASN A 42 2.79 3.13 -6.19
N PHE A 43 3.72 2.63 -5.36
CA PHE A 43 3.38 2.19 -4.01
C PHE A 43 2.88 3.33 -3.12
N VAL A 44 3.27 4.58 -3.37
CA VAL A 44 2.76 5.77 -2.67
C VAL A 44 1.24 5.96 -2.83
N LYS A 45 0.65 5.35 -3.87
CA LYS A 45 -0.81 5.38 -4.07
C LYS A 45 -1.54 4.43 -3.15
N LYS A 46 -0.93 3.29 -2.80
CA LYS A 46 -1.54 2.26 -1.94
C LYS A 46 -1.15 2.46 -0.48
N TYR A 47 0.13 2.75 -0.26
CA TYR A 47 0.76 2.94 1.03
C TYR A 47 1.11 4.41 1.23
N SER A 48 1.18 4.85 2.47
CA SER A 48 1.56 6.21 2.81
C SER A 48 3.02 6.50 2.41
N LYS A 49 3.34 7.78 2.18
CA LYS A 49 4.72 8.22 1.89
C LYS A 49 5.69 7.75 2.97
N LEU A 50 5.23 7.79 4.22
CA LEU A 50 6.00 7.41 5.40
C LEU A 50 6.31 5.91 5.44
N ALA A 51 5.37 5.05 5.03
CA ALA A 51 5.59 3.61 4.91
C ALA A 51 6.60 3.28 3.80
N LEU A 52 6.49 3.96 2.66
CA LEU A 52 7.47 3.77 1.58
C LEU A 52 8.86 4.26 1.98
N GLU A 53 8.97 5.37 2.71
CA GLU A 53 10.25 5.90 3.16
C GLU A 53 10.95 4.93 4.14
N ASN A 54 10.23 4.40 5.13
CA ASN A 54 10.76 3.41 6.06
C ASN A 54 11.19 2.12 5.35
N CYS A 55 10.39 1.63 4.41
CA CYS A 55 10.76 0.48 3.60
C CYS A 55 12.02 0.75 2.75
N CYS A 56 12.16 1.97 2.20
CA CYS A 56 13.35 2.37 1.46
C CYS A 56 14.58 2.45 2.37
N ASN A 57 14.42 2.91 3.62
CA ASN A 57 15.48 2.94 4.61
C ASN A 57 15.98 1.51 4.93
N LEU A 58 15.05 0.57 5.19
CA LEU A 58 15.37 -0.84 5.39
C LEU A 58 16.12 -1.43 4.18
N ALA A 59 15.67 -1.15 2.96
CA ALA A 59 16.34 -1.65 1.75
C ALA A 59 17.77 -1.11 1.58
N LEU A 60 18.03 0.13 2.01
CA LEU A 60 19.37 0.72 2.01
C LEU A 60 20.24 0.08 3.08
N ASP A 61 19.69 -0.17 4.27
CA ASP A 61 20.37 -0.81 5.39
C ASP A 61 20.80 -2.25 5.05
N THR A 62 19.89 -3.03 4.47
CA THR A 62 20.19 -4.40 4.01
C THR A 62 20.99 -4.42 2.69
N ASN A 63 21.30 -3.26 2.09
CA ASN A 63 21.95 -3.12 0.78
C ASN A 63 21.22 -3.80 -0.41
N HIS A 64 20.02 -4.36 -0.18
CA HIS A 64 19.23 -5.08 -1.18
C HIS A 64 18.19 -4.18 -1.83
N VAL A 65 18.65 -3.36 -2.77
CA VAL A 65 17.80 -2.40 -3.50
C VAL A 65 17.08 -3.07 -4.68
N THR A 66 16.30 -4.12 -4.39
CA THR A 66 15.58 -4.91 -5.40
C THR A 66 14.08 -4.68 -5.32
N TYR A 67 13.39 -4.67 -6.46
CA TYR A 67 11.93 -4.55 -6.52
C TYR A 67 11.20 -5.53 -5.60
N THR A 68 11.64 -6.79 -5.64
CA THR A 68 11.02 -7.90 -4.91
C THR A 68 11.10 -7.68 -3.41
N PHE A 69 12.24 -7.17 -2.93
CA PHE A 69 12.41 -6.82 -1.52
C PHE A 69 11.46 -5.69 -1.13
N ILE A 70 11.45 -4.57 -1.88
CA ILE A 70 10.55 -3.44 -1.59
C ILE A 70 9.09 -3.88 -1.61
N LYS A 71 8.68 -4.71 -2.59
CA LYS A 71 7.31 -5.21 -2.72
C LYS A 71 6.88 -6.07 -1.52
N ASN A 72 7.78 -6.90 -1.00
CA ASN A 72 7.47 -7.79 0.12
C ASN A 72 7.53 -7.03 1.46
N SER A 73 8.57 -6.22 1.66
CA SER A 73 8.81 -5.50 2.91
C SER A 73 7.81 -4.36 3.14
N ILE A 74 7.31 -3.71 2.09
CA ILE A 74 6.37 -2.58 2.25
C ILE A 74 5.05 -2.98 2.92
N ALA A 75 4.61 -4.23 2.76
CA ALA A 75 3.41 -4.72 3.43
C ALA A 75 3.63 -4.84 4.95
N ALA A 76 4.77 -5.41 5.35
CA ALA A 76 5.15 -5.52 6.77
C ALA A 76 5.32 -4.13 7.41
N VAL A 77 6.05 -3.22 6.75
CA VAL A 77 6.25 -1.84 7.24
C VAL A 77 4.93 -1.07 7.34
N ALA A 78 4.01 -1.27 6.39
CA ALA A 78 2.70 -0.63 6.46
C ALA A 78 1.85 -1.17 7.61
N ASP A 79 1.98 -2.45 7.94
CA ASP A 79 1.30 -3.08 9.08
C ASP A 79 1.82 -2.55 10.42
N GLU A 80 3.14 -2.39 10.55
CA GLU A 80 3.78 -1.77 11.73
C GLU A 80 3.32 -0.33 11.99
N ILE A 81 3.07 0.44 10.92
CA ILE A 81 2.57 1.82 11.01
C ILE A 81 1.04 1.85 11.21
N GLY A 82 0.35 0.72 10.99
CA GLY A 82 -1.10 0.59 11.13
C GLY A 82 -1.88 1.49 10.16
N THR A 83 -2.97 2.09 10.63
CA THR A 83 -3.88 2.90 9.78
C THR A 83 -3.18 4.09 9.11
N ALA A 84 -2.12 4.65 9.70
CA ALA A 84 -1.33 5.74 9.11
C ALA A 84 -0.40 5.28 7.98
N GLY A 85 -0.17 3.97 7.86
CA GLY A 85 0.67 3.34 6.84
C GLY A 85 -0.03 3.15 5.51
N TYR A 86 -1.36 3.24 5.47
CA TYR A 86 -2.17 3.04 4.27
C TYR A 86 -2.72 4.37 3.74
N ASN A 87 -2.79 4.50 2.41
CA ASN A 87 -3.40 5.66 1.77
C ASN A 87 -4.90 5.39 1.56
N THR A 88 -5.68 5.48 2.63
CA THR A 88 -7.09 5.01 2.70
C THR A 88 -8.00 5.63 1.62
N ARG A 89 -7.71 6.88 1.17
CA ARG A 89 -8.54 7.61 0.18
C ARG A 89 -8.36 7.15 -1.28
N LEU A 90 -7.20 6.61 -1.66
CA LEU A 90 -6.95 6.16 -3.04
C LEU A 90 -7.34 4.70 -3.27
N ASN A 91 -7.46 3.94 -2.18
CA ASN A 91 -7.83 2.53 -2.22
C ASN A 91 -9.34 2.34 -2.40
N GLU A 92 -10.19 3.29 -2.00
CA GLU A 92 -11.66 3.22 -2.17
C GLU A 92 -12.10 3.14 -3.63
N GLU A 93 -11.54 3.97 -4.53
CA GLU A 93 -11.89 3.94 -5.96
C GLU A 93 -11.41 2.67 -6.68
N ARG A 94 -10.25 2.12 -6.28
CA ARG A 94 -9.76 0.83 -6.80
C ARG A 94 -10.51 -0.37 -6.23
N ASN A 95 -10.98 -0.26 -4.99
CA ASN A 95 -11.76 -1.30 -4.32
C ASN A 95 -13.24 -1.28 -4.69
N LYS A 96 -13.76 -0.25 -5.38
CA LYS A 96 -15.15 -0.21 -5.87
C LYS A 96 -15.52 -1.36 -6.82
N GLY A 97 -14.53 -2.04 -7.43
CA GLY A 97 -14.75 -3.18 -8.33
C GLY A 97 -14.66 -4.56 -7.67
N GLY A 98 -14.17 -4.65 -6.43
CA GLY A 98 -14.18 -5.87 -5.63
C GLY A 98 -15.29 -5.79 -4.60
N PHE A 99 -15.92 -6.92 -4.24
CA PHE A 99 -16.78 -6.97 -3.06
C PHE A 99 -15.94 -6.69 -1.80
N VAL A 100 -15.71 -5.41 -1.48
CA VAL A 100 -15.09 -5.03 -0.22
C VAL A 100 -16.16 -5.10 0.85
N MET A 101 -16.16 -6.23 1.54
CA MET A 101 -16.89 -6.39 2.78
C MET A 101 -16.45 -5.26 3.73
N SER A 102 -17.40 -4.46 4.21
CA SER A 102 -17.11 -3.47 5.23
C SER A 102 -16.50 -4.18 6.44
N SER A 103 -15.53 -3.58 7.13
CA SER A 103 -14.99 -4.14 8.38
C SER A 103 -16.08 -4.46 9.43
N HIS A 104 -17.25 -3.83 9.31
CA HIS A 104 -18.45 -4.02 10.13
C HIS A 104 -19.42 -5.11 9.61
N ALA A 105 -19.05 -5.85 8.56
CA ALA A 105 -19.85 -6.96 8.04
C ALA A 105 -19.59 -8.27 8.80
N GLY A 106 -18.45 -8.38 9.49
CA GLY A 106 -18.14 -9.47 10.42
C GLY A 106 -18.56 -9.20 11.87
N ASP A 107 -19.27 -8.10 12.12
CA ASP A 107 -19.71 -7.73 13.46
C ASP A 107 -20.82 -8.69 13.94
N ILE A 108 -20.47 -9.55 14.90
CA ILE A 108 -21.37 -10.58 15.46
C ILE A 108 -22.62 -9.95 16.06
N ASP A 109 -22.50 -8.80 16.72
CA ASP A 109 -23.62 -8.13 17.38
C ASP A 109 -24.68 -7.70 16.35
N ARG A 110 -24.25 -7.17 15.21
CA ARG A 110 -25.14 -6.82 14.09
C ARG A 110 -25.79 -8.04 13.44
N LEU A 111 -25.06 -9.15 13.31
CA LEU A 111 -25.59 -10.40 12.74
C LEU A 111 -26.65 -11.01 13.66
N LEU A 112 -26.38 -11.08 14.96
CA LEU A 112 -27.31 -11.55 15.98
C LEU A 112 -28.54 -10.64 16.10
N SER A 113 -28.34 -9.32 16.04
CA SER A 113 -29.44 -8.35 16.02
C SER A 113 -30.33 -8.50 14.79
N LYS A 114 -29.76 -8.81 13.63
CA LYS A 114 -30.50 -8.98 12.37
C LYS A 114 -31.25 -10.32 12.33
N SER A 115 -30.67 -11.40 12.85
CA SER A 115 -31.36 -12.70 12.96
C SER A 115 -32.50 -12.64 13.96
N SER A 116 -32.31 -11.97 15.10
CA SER A 116 -33.38 -11.75 16.09
C SER A 116 -34.57 -11.01 15.48
N LYS A 117 -34.32 -9.90 14.78
CA LYS A 117 -35.37 -9.10 14.10
C LYS A 117 -36.08 -9.82 12.95
N LEU A 118 -35.43 -10.81 12.33
CA LEU A 118 -36.03 -11.64 11.30
C LEU A 118 -36.92 -12.72 11.92
N ALA A 119 -36.49 -13.34 13.01
CA ALA A 119 -37.27 -14.32 13.76
C ALA A 119 -38.56 -13.70 14.32
N GLU A 120 -38.52 -12.45 14.77
CA GLU A 120 -39.71 -11.73 15.27
C GLU A 120 -40.75 -11.45 14.17
N ARG A 121 -40.38 -11.45 12.89
CA ARG A 121 -41.31 -11.19 11.77
C ARG A 121 -42.01 -12.44 11.25
N GLU A 122 -41.49 -13.63 11.55
CA GLU A 122 -42.12 -14.89 11.11
C GLU A 122 -43.28 -15.33 12.02
N VAL A 123 -43.49 -14.64 13.15
CA VAL A 123 -44.54 -14.98 14.14
C VAL A 123 -45.86 -14.23 13.89
N ASP A 124 -45.89 -13.20 13.03
CA ASP A 124 -47.07 -12.36 12.74
C ASP A 124 -47.89 -12.85 11.52
N HIS A 125 -47.69 -14.10 11.07
CA HIS A 125 -48.41 -14.69 9.95
C HIS A 125 -49.02 -16.06 10.28
N GLU A 126 -49.72 -16.13 11.41
CA GLU A 126 -50.68 -17.20 11.72
C GLU A 126 -52.03 -16.62 12.17
#